data_AF-A0A9E0SDY9-F1
#
_entry.id   AF-A0A9E0SDY9-F1
#
_cell.length_a   1.000
_cell.length_b   1.000
_cell.length_c   1.000
_cell.angle_alpha   90.00
_cell.angle_beta   90.00
_cell.angle_gamma   90.00
#
_symmetry.space_group_name_H-M   'P 1'
#
loop_
_entity.id
_entity.type
_entity.pdbx_description
1 polymer ?
#
loop_
_entity_poly.entity_id
_entity_poly.type
_entity_poly.pdbx_seq_one_letter_code
_entity_poly.pdbx_strand_id
1 'polypeptide(L)'
;MTQSTTTPRSAPLLSALDSLLAAISAYRNLRAIALMGMTFIAAAIVAALFGVLANVTNTAFVAALGGLLAMLTVLYGANAVGIMLMRDAQEQEPCGIMDAVMQSLFTTHRLIAVAFLEGLIVLAAVLVVLLALLICKIPGLGPVLFTVVFPLSAVFLGMLVFALFYVMFPLAGPAVWTGCNTFQVLARLNMLARRRLLEVVTQQIVLFIIVGFVAGVIFSMVMIGFGMATGLSAAVVGFGGGLGGMLNPYA
;
A
#
# COMPACT_ATOMS: atom_id res chain seq x y z
N MET A 1 42.49 35.21 46.14
CA MET A 1 41.92 33.84 46.16
C MET A 1 40.84 33.77 45.11
N THR A 2 41.07 32.90 44.13
CA THR A 2 40.43 32.78 42.82
C THR A 2 39.12 31.99 42.89
N GLN A 3 37.98 32.61 42.53
CA GLN A 3 36.78 31.85 42.15
C GLN A 3 36.80 31.62 40.65
N SER A 4 37.01 30.36 40.27
CA SER A 4 36.98 29.86 38.90
C SER A 4 35.54 29.69 38.43
N THR A 5 35.07 30.63 37.62
CA THR A 5 34.14 30.33 36.52
C THR A 5 34.89 29.53 35.46
N THR A 6 34.46 28.29 35.18
CA THR A 6 34.00 27.80 33.85
C THR A 6 33.96 26.26 33.75
N THR A 7 32.77 25.74 33.38
CA THR A 7 32.45 24.63 32.43
C THR A 7 32.74 23.15 32.81
N PRO A 8 32.14 22.10 32.17
CA PRO A 8 30.99 22.00 31.22
C PRO A 8 30.07 20.72 31.33
N ARG A 9 29.03 20.63 30.47
CA ARG A 9 28.58 19.42 29.71
C ARG A 9 27.69 18.31 30.33
N SER A 10 26.61 18.61 31.07
CA SER A 10 25.61 17.58 31.45
C SER A 10 24.24 17.67 30.74
N ALA A 11 23.98 18.72 29.96
CA ALA A 11 22.68 18.97 29.31
C ALA A 11 22.35 18.25 27.97
N PRO A 12 23.31 17.79 27.12
CA PRO A 12 22.95 17.26 25.79
C PRO A 12 22.43 15.81 25.82
N LEU A 13 22.94 14.97 26.72
CA LEU A 13 22.62 13.54 26.80
C LEU A 13 21.22 13.29 27.40
N LEU A 14 20.80 14.11 28.36
CA LEU A 14 19.45 14.08 28.94
C LEU A 14 18.39 14.58 27.94
N SER A 15 18.70 15.58 27.11
CA SER A 15 17.79 16.00 26.02
C SER A 15 17.69 14.94 24.90
N ALA A 16 18.76 14.18 24.65
CA ALA A 16 18.73 13.04 23.74
C ALA A 16 17.93 11.86 24.33
N LEU A 17 17.97 11.66 25.65
CA LEU A 17 17.15 10.68 26.38
C LEU A 17 15.65 11.04 26.36
N ASP A 18 15.26 12.30 26.49
CA ASP A 18 13.86 12.75 26.28
C ASP A 18 13.42 12.60 24.82
N SER A 19 14.33 12.79 23.86
CA SER A 19 14.05 12.57 22.44
C SER A 19 13.88 11.07 22.06
N LEU A 20 14.55 10.17 22.79
CA LEU A 20 14.39 8.71 22.69
C LEU A 20 13.19 8.19 23.51
N LEU A 21 12.84 8.83 24.62
CA LEU A 21 11.64 8.55 25.41
C LEU A 21 10.37 9.09 24.72
N ALA A 22 10.47 10.17 23.95
CA ALA A 22 9.46 10.57 22.98
C ALA A 22 9.38 9.56 21.81
N ALA A 23 10.49 8.93 21.41
CA ALA A 23 10.49 7.74 20.54
C ALA A 23 9.98 6.45 21.24
N ILE A 24 9.60 6.51 22.52
CA ILE A 24 8.87 5.47 23.30
C ILE A 24 7.36 5.81 23.43
N SER A 25 6.92 7.03 23.11
CA SER A 25 5.52 7.27 22.72
C SER A 25 5.14 6.55 21.41
N ALA A 26 6.13 5.94 20.73
CA ALA A 26 6.08 5.09 19.52
C ALA A 26 5.26 3.79 19.63
N TYR A 27 4.42 3.65 20.65
CA TYR A 27 3.55 2.52 20.89
C TYR A 27 2.06 2.99 20.94
N ARG A 28 1.76 4.23 20.51
CA ARG A 28 0.46 4.92 20.72
C ARG A 28 -0.79 4.14 20.25
N ASN A 29 -0.67 3.25 19.27
CA ASN A 29 -1.75 2.34 18.90
C ASN A 29 -1.26 0.92 18.55
N LEU A 30 -0.91 0.16 19.58
CA LEU A 30 -0.42 -1.23 19.45
C LEU A 30 -1.39 -2.17 18.85
N ARG A 31 -2.65 -1.89 19.14
CA ARG A 31 -3.73 -2.67 18.63
C ARG A 31 -3.71 -2.58 17.12
N ALA A 32 -3.44 -1.40 16.55
CA ALA A 32 -3.27 -1.21 15.11
C ALA A 32 -1.98 -1.87 14.57
N ILE A 33 -0.83 -1.70 15.23
CA ILE A 33 0.43 -2.33 14.80
C ILE A 33 0.34 -3.86 14.84
N ALA A 34 -0.13 -4.41 15.96
CA ALA A 34 -0.32 -5.85 16.16
C ALA A 34 -1.35 -6.40 15.17
N LEU A 35 -2.45 -5.69 14.91
CA LEU A 35 -3.43 -6.10 13.91
C LEU A 35 -2.82 -6.12 12.50
N MET A 36 -2.00 -5.13 12.13
CA MET A 36 -1.30 -5.12 10.84
C MET A 36 -0.33 -6.31 10.73
N GLY A 37 0.45 -6.58 11.79
CA GLY A 37 1.35 -7.73 11.85
C GLY A 37 0.59 -9.06 11.73
N MET A 38 -0.47 -9.24 12.51
CA MET A 38 -1.34 -10.42 12.43
C MET A 38 -1.99 -10.58 11.05
N THR A 39 -2.37 -9.46 10.41
CA THR A 39 -2.93 -9.47 9.05
C THR A 39 -1.94 -10.04 8.04
N PHE A 40 -0.69 -9.58 8.05
CA PHE A 40 0.33 -10.09 7.14
C PHE A 40 0.71 -11.54 7.44
N ILE A 41 0.81 -11.93 8.72
CA ILE A 41 1.06 -13.31 9.13
C ILE A 41 -0.08 -14.22 8.65
N ALA A 42 -1.33 -13.83 8.88
CA ALA A 42 -2.50 -14.59 8.42
C ALA A 42 -2.52 -14.72 6.90
N ALA A 43 -2.26 -13.64 6.16
CA ALA A 43 -2.17 -13.67 4.70
C ALA A 43 -1.05 -14.59 4.21
N ALA A 44 0.13 -14.56 4.84
CA ALA A 44 1.25 -15.45 4.52
C ALA A 44 0.92 -16.93 4.79
N ILE A 45 0.24 -17.23 5.91
CA ILE A 45 -0.22 -18.58 6.22
C ILE A 45 -1.21 -19.07 5.18
N VAL A 46 -2.22 -18.25 4.82
CA VAL A 46 -3.19 -18.58 3.79
C VAL A 46 -2.50 -18.85 2.45
N ALA A 47 -1.59 -17.96 2.02
CA ALA A 47 -0.83 -18.14 0.78
C ALA A 47 0.01 -19.43 0.81
N ALA A 48 0.70 -19.71 1.92
CA ALA A 48 1.53 -20.89 2.07
C ALA A 48 0.71 -22.19 2.05
N LEU A 49 -0.40 -22.26 2.78
CA LEU A 49 -1.27 -23.44 2.84
C LEU A 49 -1.85 -23.77 1.47
N PHE A 50 -2.37 -22.76 0.76
CA PHE A 50 -2.88 -22.95 -0.60
C PHE A 50 -1.76 -23.21 -1.62
N GLY A 51 -0.56 -22.66 -1.41
CA GLY A 51 0.61 -22.99 -2.23
C GLY A 51 0.99 -24.47 -2.11
N VAL A 52 1.04 -25.00 -0.89
CA VAL A 52 1.25 -26.44 -0.65
C VAL A 52 0.14 -27.27 -1.29
N LEU A 53 -1.12 -26.90 -1.09
CA LEU A 53 -2.27 -27.61 -1.68
C LEU A 53 -2.25 -27.57 -3.21
N ALA A 54 -1.86 -26.44 -3.81
CA ALA A 54 -1.74 -26.31 -5.26
C ALA A 54 -0.67 -27.21 -5.85
N ASN A 55 0.44 -27.40 -5.13
CA ASN A 55 1.49 -28.35 -5.52
C ASN A 55 1.00 -29.80 -5.44
N VAL A 56 0.30 -30.17 -4.36
CA VAL A 56 -0.27 -31.52 -4.20
C VAL A 56 -1.32 -31.83 -5.27
N THR A 57 -2.14 -30.84 -5.63
CA THR A 57 -3.22 -30.99 -6.61
C THR A 57 -2.79 -30.69 -8.04
N ASN A 58 -1.54 -30.24 -8.26
CA ASN A 58 -1.01 -29.75 -9.54
C ASN A 58 -1.99 -28.82 -10.28
N THR A 59 -2.61 -27.90 -9.55
CA THR A 59 -3.71 -27.07 -10.05
C THR A 59 -3.43 -25.60 -9.80
N ALA A 60 -3.19 -24.83 -10.87
CA ALA A 60 -2.94 -23.39 -10.80
C ALA A 60 -4.13 -22.60 -10.20
N PHE A 61 -5.35 -23.09 -10.35
CA PHE A 61 -6.54 -22.49 -9.76
C PHE A 61 -6.49 -22.45 -8.23
N VAL A 62 -5.95 -23.50 -7.58
CA VAL A 62 -5.80 -23.54 -6.12
C VAL A 62 -4.80 -22.48 -5.65
N ALA A 63 -3.69 -22.32 -6.37
CA ALA A 63 -2.71 -21.27 -6.08
C ALA A 63 -3.31 -19.86 -6.26
N ALA A 64 -4.08 -19.65 -7.34
CA ALA A 64 -4.76 -18.39 -7.59
C ALA A 64 -5.80 -18.06 -6.51
N LEU A 65 -6.58 -19.04 -6.07
CA LEU A 65 -7.54 -18.89 -4.98
C LEU A 65 -6.84 -18.54 -3.65
N GLY A 66 -5.72 -19.20 -3.36
CA GLY A 66 -4.87 -18.88 -2.21
C GLY A 66 -4.36 -17.45 -2.24
N GLY A 67 -3.84 -17.01 -3.39
CA GLY A 67 -3.39 -15.64 -3.61
C GLY A 67 -4.52 -14.63 -3.44
N LEU A 68 -5.71 -14.92 -3.97
CA LEU A 68 -6.89 -14.07 -3.80
C LEU A 68 -7.31 -13.96 -2.33
N LEU A 69 -7.38 -15.07 -1.59
CA LEU A 69 -7.74 -15.08 -0.18
C LEU A 69 -6.70 -14.35 0.68
N ALA A 70 -5.41 -14.51 0.39
CA ALA A 70 -4.35 -13.76 1.04
C ALA A 70 -4.47 -12.25 0.77
N MET A 71 -4.73 -11.86 -0.48
CA MET A 71 -4.97 -10.47 -0.86
C MET A 71 -6.19 -9.87 -0.16
N LEU A 72 -7.30 -10.61 -0.09
CA LEU A 72 -8.49 -10.19 0.65
C LEU A 72 -8.19 -10.05 2.15
N THR A 73 -7.41 -10.96 2.73
CA THR A 73 -6.98 -10.86 4.14
C THR A 73 -6.22 -9.57 4.38
N VAL A 74 -5.25 -9.23 3.53
CA VAL A 74 -4.53 -7.95 3.60
C VAL A 74 -5.46 -6.77 3.43
N LEU A 75 -6.36 -6.82 2.45
CA LEU A 75 -7.29 -5.73 2.16
C LEU A 75 -8.20 -5.43 3.37
N TYR A 76 -8.86 -6.44 3.93
CA TYR A 76 -9.75 -6.24 5.08
C TYR A 76 -8.98 -5.88 6.35
N GLY A 77 -7.82 -6.50 6.60
CA GLY A 77 -7.00 -6.20 7.76
C GLY A 77 -6.39 -4.79 7.72
N ALA A 78 -5.84 -4.37 6.57
CA ALA A 78 -5.34 -3.01 6.40
C ALA A 78 -6.43 -1.95 6.55
N ASN A 79 -7.66 -2.24 6.08
CA ASN A 79 -8.82 -1.37 6.31
C ASN A 79 -9.21 -1.29 7.79
N ALA A 80 -9.18 -2.41 8.52
CA ALA A 80 -9.45 -2.41 9.96
C ALA A 80 -8.40 -1.56 10.72
N VAL A 81 -7.13 -1.70 10.36
CA VAL A 81 -6.03 -0.85 10.89
C VAL A 81 -6.28 0.62 10.54
N GLY A 82 -6.65 0.93 9.29
CA GLY A 82 -6.98 2.28 8.86
C GLY A 82 -8.12 2.92 9.66
N ILE A 83 -9.17 2.17 9.97
CA ILE A 83 -10.29 2.61 10.83
C ILE A 83 -9.78 2.97 12.23
N MET A 84 -8.93 2.12 12.83
CA MET A 84 -8.37 2.37 14.16
C MET A 84 -7.49 3.62 14.19
N LEU A 85 -6.62 3.78 13.19
CA LEU A 85 -5.75 4.94 13.05
C LEU A 85 -6.53 6.23 12.75
N MET A 86 -7.61 6.14 11.96
CA MET A 86 -8.46 7.30 11.68
C MET A 86 -9.18 7.78 12.95
N ARG A 87 -9.72 6.87 13.77
CA ARG A 87 -10.39 7.24 15.02
C ARG A 87 -9.42 7.86 16.02
N ASP A 88 -8.22 7.30 16.14
CA ASP A 88 -7.15 7.84 16.99
C ASP A 88 -6.72 9.24 16.52
N ALA A 89 -6.58 9.44 15.20
CA ALA A 89 -6.28 10.75 14.61
C ALA A 89 -7.43 11.77 14.77
N GLN A 90 -8.67 11.31 14.92
CA GLN A 90 -9.85 12.14 15.16
C GLN A 90 -10.15 12.35 16.65
N GLU A 91 -9.26 11.91 17.55
CA GLU A 91 -9.41 11.98 19.01
C GLU A 91 -10.73 11.36 19.51
N GLN A 92 -11.22 10.33 18.80
CA GLN A 92 -12.40 9.56 19.20
C GLN A 92 -12.02 8.44 20.17
N GLU A 93 -13.03 7.86 20.83
CA GLU A 93 -12.83 6.70 21.67
C GLU A 93 -12.20 5.53 20.89
N PRO A 94 -11.13 4.89 21.41
CA PRO A 94 -10.49 3.77 20.76
C PRO A 94 -11.48 2.62 20.55
N CYS A 95 -11.67 2.18 19.30
CA CYS A 95 -12.49 0.99 19.03
C CYS A 95 -11.73 -0.30 19.38
N GLY A 96 -12.49 -1.36 19.66
CA GLY A 96 -11.93 -2.70 19.79
C GLY A 96 -11.40 -3.20 18.43
N ILE A 97 -10.40 -4.10 18.46
CA ILE A 97 -9.89 -4.76 17.24
C ILE A 97 -11.03 -5.48 16.51
N MET A 98 -11.88 -6.20 17.25
CA MET A 98 -13.02 -6.90 16.65
C MET A 98 -14.01 -5.94 16.00
N ASP A 99 -14.30 -4.81 16.64
CA ASP A 99 -15.20 -3.80 16.08
C ASP A 99 -14.64 -3.21 14.78
N ALA A 100 -13.32 -2.95 14.74
CA ALA A 100 -12.65 -2.46 13.54
C ALA A 100 -12.67 -3.50 12.41
N VAL A 101 -12.45 -4.78 12.71
CA VAL A 101 -12.53 -5.88 11.74
C VAL A 101 -13.96 -6.03 11.20
N MET A 102 -14.97 -6.02 12.08
CA MET A 102 -16.37 -6.10 11.69
C MET A 102 -16.78 -4.90 10.84
N GLN A 103 -16.39 -3.69 11.23
CA GLN A 103 -16.62 -2.49 10.44
C GLN A 103 -15.95 -2.62 9.06
N SER A 104 -14.68 -3.06 9.01
CA SER A 104 -13.97 -3.30 7.75
C SER A 104 -14.69 -4.30 6.85
N LEU A 105 -15.18 -5.42 7.39
CA LEU A 105 -15.95 -6.42 6.65
C LEU A 105 -17.21 -5.82 5.99
N PHE A 106 -17.93 -4.97 6.73
CA PHE A 106 -19.15 -4.34 6.23
C PHE A 106 -18.94 -3.10 5.37
N THR A 107 -17.75 -2.49 5.33
CA THR A 107 -17.54 -1.25 4.56
C THR A 107 -16.58 -1.40 3.38
N THR A 108 -15.65 -2.35 3.42
CA THR A 108 -14.57 -2.48 2.41
C THR A 108 -15.10 -2.75 1.00
N HIS A 109 -16.24 -3.42 0.84
CA HIS A 109 -16.87 -3.59 -0.48
C HIS A 109 -17.14 -2.27 -1.20
N ARG A 110 -17.35 -1.16 -0.45
CA ARG A 110 -17.53 0.17 -1.03
C ARG A 110 -16.23 0.71 -1.61
N LEU A 111 -15.08 0.42 -0.99
CA LEU A 111 -13.76 0.75 -1.52
C LEU A 111 -13.44 -0.07 -2.76
N ILE A 112 -13.81 -1.35 -2.77
CA ILE A 112 -13.71 -2.19 -3.98
C ILE A 112 -14.52 -1.57 -5.11
N ALA A 113 -15.74 -1.10 -4.83
CA ALA A 113 -16.57 -0.41 -5.83
C ALA A 113 -15.95 0.91 -6.32
N VAL A 114 -15.30 1.69 -5.44
CA VAL A 114 -14.55 2.91 -5.84
C VAL A 114 -13.37 2.53 -6.73
N ALA A 115 -12.53 1.58 -6.33
CA ALA A 115 -11.39 1.11 -7.11
C ALA A 115 -11.83 0.57 -8.48
N PHE A 116 -12.93 -0.16 -8.52
CA PHE A 116 -13.49 -0.70 -9.76
C PHE A 116 -13.95 0.43 -10.69
N LEU A 117 -14.62 1.45 -10.16
CA LEU A 117 -15.04 2.59 -10.97
C LEU A 117 -13.85 3.41 -11.48
N GLU A 118 -12.84 3.66 -10.64
CA GLU A 118 -11.60 4.31 -11.06
C GLU A 118 -10.88 3.49 -12.14
N GLY A 119 -10.87 2.16 -12.00
CA GLY A 119 -10.37 1.23 -13.02
C GLY A 119 -11.14 1.34 -14.34
N LEU A 120 -12.46 1.46 -14.32
CA LEU A 120 -13.28 1.68 -15.52
C LEU A 120 -12.97 3.02 -16.20
N ILE A 121 -12.71 4.08 -15.43
CA ILE A 121 -12.31 5.37 -15.97
C ILE A 121 -10.95 5.25 -16.68
N VAL A 122 -9.97 4.58 -16.07
CA VAL A 122 -8.67 4.32 -16.70
C VAL A 122 -8.81 3.45 -17.94
N LEU A 123 -9.62 2.39 -17.89
CA LEU A 123 -9.87 1.54 -19.05
C LEU A 123 -10.46 2.35 -20.21
N ALA A 124 -11.46 3.20 -19.96
CA ALA A 124 -12.03 4.08 -20.97
C ALA A 124 -10.98 5.02 -21.57
N ALA A 125 -10.13 5.63 -20.74
CA ALA A 125 -9.04 6.49 -21.19
C ALA A 125 -8.01 5.73 -22.04
N VAL A 126 -7.65 4.51 -21.65
CA VAL A 126 -6.76 3.63 -22.41
C VAL A 126 -7.37 3.28 -23.76
N LEU A 127 -8.67 3.01 -23.83
CA LEU A 127 -9.36 2.75 -25.09
C LEU A 127 -9.36 3.98 -26.01
N VAL A 128 -9.56 5.19 -25.47
CA VAL A 128 -9.46 6.44 -26.24
C VAL A 128 -8.04 6.64 -26.80
N VAL A 129 -7.02 6.44 -25.98
CA VAL A 129 -5.61 6.53 -26.42
C VAL A 129 -5.29 5.47 -27.45
N LEU A 130 -5.76 4.24 -27.25
CA LEU A 130 -5.60 3.14 -28.20
C LEU A 130 -6.17 3.51 -29.57
N LEU A 131 -7.39 4.06 -29.61
CA LEU A 131 -8.02 4.53 -30.85
C LEU A 131 -7.19 5.64 -31.52
N ALA A 132 -6.67 6.60 -30.75
CA ALA A 132 -5.81 7.66 -31.28
C ALA A 132 -4.49 7.11 -31.88
N LEU A 133 -3.90 6.11 -31.22
CA LEU A 133 -2.69 5.43 -31.70
C LEU A 133 -2.96 4.56 -32.93
N LEU A 134 -4.15 3.98 -33.06
CA LEU A 134 -4.54 3.27 -34.28
C LEU A 134 -4.59 4.20 -35.50
N ILE A 135 -5.01 5.46 -35.32
CA ILE A 135 -4.96 6.48 -36.39
C ILE A 135 -3.50 6.77 -36.80
N CYS A 136 -2.55 6.68 -35.86
CA CYS A 136 -1.12 6.84 -36.16
C CYS A 136 -0.53 5.69 -37.00
N LYS A 137 -1.31 4.65 -37.33
CA LYS A 137 -0.87 3.55 -38.21
C LYS A 137 -1.02 3.88 -39.70
N ILE A 138 -1.64 5.01 -40.06
CA ILE A 138 -1.84 5.41 -41.46
C ILE A 138 -0.47 5.66 -42.14
N PRO A 139 -0.16 5.02 -43.29
CA PRO A 139 1.11 5.23 -43.97
C PRO A 139 1.29 6.68 -44.41
N GLY A 140 2.51 7.22 -44.27
CA GLY A 140 2.86 8.61 -44.60
C GLY A 140 2.55 9.61 -43.48
N LEU A 141 1.29 9.69 -43.01
CA LEU A 141 0.87 10.63 -41.96
C LEU A 141 1.17 10.13 -40.54
N GLY A 142 1.15 8.82 -40.35
CA GLY A 142 1.24 8.15 -39.07
C GLY A 142 2.47 8.51 -38.23
N PRO A 143 3.70 8.44 -38.79
CA PRO A 143 4.91 8.83 -38.08
C PRO A 143 4.88 10.28 -37.60
N VAL A 144 4.35 11.20 -38.41
CA VAL A 144 4.24 12.62 -38.06
C VAL A 144 3.26 12.80 -36.91
N LEU A 145 2.06 12.19 -37.00
CA LEU A 145 1.04 12.27 -35.95
C LEU A 145 1.53 11.65 -34.62
N PHE A 146 2.27 10.55 -34.70
CA PHE A 146 2.80 9.85 -33.53
C PHE A 146 3.75 10.71 -32.69
N THR A 147 4.54 11.61 -33.30
CA THR A 147 5.45 12.52 -32.58
C THR A 147 4.73 13.40 -31.56
N VAL A 148 3.44 13.67 -31.76
CA VAL A 148 2.60 14.48 -30.85
C VAL A 148 1.65 13.61 -30.03
N VAL A 149 0.99 12.63 -30.66
CA VAL A 149 -0.01 11.78 -29.97
C VAL A 149 0.63 10.97 -28.85
N PHE A 150 1.82 10.42 -29.05
CA PHE A 150 2.48 9.60 -28.04
C PHE A 150 2.82 10.36 -26.75
N PRO A 151 3.57 11.50 -26.77
CA PRO A 151 3.88 12.22 -25.54
C PRO A 151 2.64 12.76 -24.84
N LEU A 152 1.64 13.25 -25.59
CA LEU A 152 0.38 13.70 -25.00
C LEU A 152 -0.37 12.56 -24.31
N SER A 153 -0.42 11.38 -24.93
CA SER A 153 -1.06 10.19 -24.35
C SER A 153 -0.32 9.72 -23.11
N ALA A 154 1.02 9.74 -23.11
CA ALA A 154 1.85 9.36 -21.97
C ALA A 154 1.61 10.29 -20.78
N VAL A 155 1.63 11.61 -21.00
CA VAL A 155 1.35 12.60 -19.95
C VAL A 155 -0.08 12.47 -19.45
N PHE A 156 -1.05 12.34 -20.35
CA PHE A 156 -2.47 12.20 -20.00
C PHE A 156 -2.74 10.96 -19.13
N LEU A 157 -2.30 9.78 -19.58
CA LEU A 157 -2.49 8.54 -18.82
C LEU A 157 -1.73 8.56 -17.50
N GLY A 158 -0.49 9.06 -17.49
CA GLY A 158 0.31 9.21 -16.27
C GLY A 158 -0.38 10.11 -15.24
N MET A 159 -0.85 11.29 -15.67
CA MET A 159 -1.58 12.22 -14.81
C MET A 159 -2.91 11.65 -14.32
N LEU A 160 -3.63 10.92 -15.18
CA LEU A 160 -4.90 10.29 -14.82
C LEU A 160 -4.70 9.21 -13.77
N VAL A 161 -3.76 8.29 -13.98
CA VAL A 161 -3.44 7.22 -13.01
C VAL A 161 -2.93 7.81 -11.71
N PHE A 162 -2.07 8.83 -11.78
CA PHE A 162 -1.60 9.54 -10.59
C PHE A 162 -2.77 10.16 -9.81
N ALA A 163 -3.65 10.91 -10.48
CA ALA A 163 -4.78 11.54 -9.82
C ALA A 163 -5.73 10.51 -9.19
N LEU A 164 -6.09 9.46 -9.90
CA LEU A 164 -7.04 8.46 -9.41
C LEU A 164 -6.42 7.60 -8.30
N PHE A 165 -5.33 6.90 -8.58
CA PHE A 165 -4.81 5.88 -7.66
C PHE A 165 -3.90 6.44 -6.55
N TYR A 166 -3.21 7.56 -6.77
CA TYR A 166 -2.30 8.13 -5.78
C TYR A 166 -2.92 9.28 -4.99
N VAL A 167 -3.98 9.92 -5.49
CA VAL A 167 -4.65 11.02 -4.77
C VAL A 167 -6.06 10.63 -4.35
N MET A 168 -6.94 10.23 -5.27
CA MET A 168 -8.34 9.95 -4.95
C MET A 168 -8.51 8.69 -4.11
N PHE A 169 -7.85 7.60 -4.49
CA PHE A 169 -8.01 6.30 -3.82
C PHE A 169 -7.57 6.31 -2.33
N PRO A 170 -6.41 6.89 -1.93
CA PRO A 170 -6.05 6.99 -0.52
C PRO A 170 -7.05 7.81 0.32
N LEU A 171 -7.69 8.81 -0.29
CA LEU A 171 -8.71 9.64 0.35
C LEU A 171 -10.09 8.94 0.42
N ALA A 172 -10.33 7.96 -0.45
CA ALA A 172 -11.54 7.16 -0.43
C ALA A 172 -11.66 6.34 0.86
N GLY A 173 -10.55 5.85 1.41
CA GLY A 173 -10.48 5.08 2.67
C GLY A 173 -11.22 5.78 3.80
N PRO A 174 -10.74 6.95 4.27
CA PRO A 174 -11.40 7.73 5.32
C PRO A 174 -12.86 8.09 5.01
N ALA A 175 -13.19 8.37 3.75
CA ALA A 175 -14.56 8.66 3.35
C ALA A 175 -15.49 7.44 3.52
N VAL A 176 -15.03 6.24 3.19
CA VAL A 176 -15.78 5.00 3.41
C VAL A 176 -15.88 4.65 4.89
N TRP A 177 -14.79 4.81 5.65
CA TRP A 177 -14.75 4.51 7.08
C TRP A 177 -15.67 5.42 7.91
N THR A 178 -15.95 6.63 7.43
CA THR A 178 -16.96 7.55 8.01
C THR A 178 -18.40 7.22 7.60
N GLY A 179 -18.63 6.10 6.91
CA GLY A 179 -19.97 5.59 6.59
C GLY A 179 -20.54 6.03 5.25
N CYS A 180 -19.78 6.75 4.41
CA CYS A 180 -20.25 7.17 3.10
C CYS A 180 -20.54 5.97 2.19
N ASN A 181 -21.56 6.08 1.33
CA ASN A 181 -21.74 5.15 0.21
C ASN A 181 -20.80 5.51 -0.95
N THR A 182 -20.64 4.60 -1.92
CA THR A 182 -19.69 4.77 -3.04
C THR A 182 -19.89 6.08 -3.81
N PHE A 183 -21.14 6.47 -4.11
CA PHE A 183 -21.41 7.72 -4.85
C PHE A 183 -21.13 8.97 -4.01
N GLN A 184 -21.41 8.93 -2.71
CA GLN A 184 -21.06 10.01 -1.78
C GLN A 184 -19.55 10.19 -1.67
N VAL A 185 -18.78 9.09 -1.68
CA VAL A 185 -17.31 9.14 -1.71
C VAL A 185 -16.84 9.88 -2.95
N LEU A 186 -17.31 9.49 -4.14
CA LEU A 186 -16.93 10.13 -5.41
C LEU A 186 -17.31 11.62 -5.45
N ALA A 187 -18.49 11.97 -4.95
CA ALA A 187 -18.94 13.36 -4.88
C ALA A 187 -18.03 14.20 -3.96
N ARG A 188 -17.65 13.66 -2.79
CA ARG A 188 -16.72 14.31 -1.85
C ARG A 188 -15.33 14.46 -2.45
N LEU A 189 -14.82 13.40 -3.08
CA LEU A 189 -13.51 13.40 -3.74
C LEU A 189 -13.46 14.42 -4.89
N ASN A 190 -14.50 14.48 -5.73
CA ASN A 190 -14.60 15.48 -6.80
C ASN A 190 -14.71 16.92 -6.26
N MET A 191 -15.41 17.14 -5.14
CA MET A 191 -15.45 18.45 -4.48
C MET A 191 -14.07 18.85 -3.95
N LEU A 192 -13.37 17.91 -3.31
CA LEU A 192 -12.03 18.13 -2.76
C LEU A 192 -11.01 18.40 -3.89
N ALA A 193 -11.08 17.63 -4.98
CA ALA A 193 -10.27 17.82 -6.19
C ALA A 193 -10.51 19.17 -6.88
N ARG A 194 -11.66 19.82 -6.66
CA ARG A 194 -11.93 21.14 -7.26
C ARG A 194 -11.56 22.31 -6.36
N ARG A 195 -11.57 22.11 -5.03
CA ARG A 195 -11.43 23.20 -4.06
C ARG A 195 -10.11 23.21 -3.30
N ARG A 196 -9.48 22.05 -3.10
CA ARG A 196 -8.28 21.89 -2.25
C ARG A 196 -7.24 20.95 -2.86
N LEU A 197 -7.25 20.76 -4.19
CA LEU A 197 -6.36 19.80 -4.84
C LEU A 197 -4.90 20.07 -4.55
N LEU A 198 -4.46 21.33 -4.60
CA LEU A 198 -3.06 21.66 -4.33
C LEU A 198 -2.67 21.28 -2.89
N GLU A 199 -3.48 21.66 -1.90
CA GLU A 199 -3.26 21.35 -0.48
C GLU A 199 -3.17 19.83 -0.26
N VAL A 200 -4.14 19.08 -0.80
CA VAL A 200 -4.22 17.63 -0.68
C VAL A 200 -3.05 16.94 -1.38
N VAL A 201 -2.70 17.34 -2.61
CA VAL A 201 -1.58 16.77 -3.35
C VAL A 201 -0.27 17.03 -2.64
N THR A 202 -0.05 18.23 -2.10
CA THR A 202 1.16 18.54 -1.32
C THR A 202 1.26 17.66 -0.07
N GLN A 203 0.17 17.52 0.70
CA GLN A 203 0.13 16.62 1.86
C GLN A 203 0.40 15.16 1.47
N GLN A 204 -0.18 14.70 0.37
CA GLN A 204 -0.03 13.34 -0.11
C GLN A 204 1.39 13.05 -0.59
N ILE A 205 2.07 14.01 -1.23
CA ILE A 205 3.48 13.90 -1.61
C ILE A 205 4.35 13.74 -0.37
N VAL A 206 4.17 14.59 0.65
CA VAL A 206 4.93 14.51 1.90
C VAL A 206 4.67 13.15 2.58
N LEU A 207 3.41 12.72 2.64
CA LEU A 207 3.03 11.42 3.19
C LEU A 207 3.72 10.27 2.45
N PHE A 208 3.69 10.25 1.12
CA PHE A 208 4.34 9.19 0.33
C PHE A 208 5.86 9.18 0.47
N ILE A 209 6.50 10.34 0.63
CA ILE A 209 7.95 10.40 0.87
C ILE A 209 8.26 9.78 2.24
N ILE A 210 7.55 10.17 3.29
CA ILE A 210 7.79 9.66 4.65
C ILE A 210 7.47 8.17 4.72
N VAL A 211 6.26 7.78 4.30
CA VAL A 211 5.80 6.38 4.33
C VAL A 211 6.66 5.51 3.42
N GLY A 212 6.97 5.98 2.20
CA GLY A 212 7.79 5.24 1.26
C GLY A 212 9.22 5.02 1.76
N PHE A 213 9.84 6.03 2.37
CA PHE A 213 11.16 5.90 2.98
C PHE A 213 11.15 4.92 4.15
N VAL A 214 10.24 5.11 5.12
CA VAL A 214 10.14 4.26 6.32
C VAL A 214 9.79 2.82 5.94
N ALA A 215 8.77 2.63 5.09
CA ALA A 215 8.38 1.31 4.60
C ALA A 215 9.50 0.67 3.78
N GLY A 216 10.24 1.44 2.97
CA GLY A 216 11.37 0.95 2.20
C GLY A 216 12.51 0.42 3.07
N VAL A 217 12.86 1.13 4.15
CA VAL A 217 13.85 0.68 5.14
C VAL A 217 13.38 -0.60 5.84
N ILE A 218 12.15 -0.61 6.37
CA ILE A 218 11.59 -1.78 7.07
C ILE A 218 11.50 -2.98 6.13
N PHE A 219 10.99 -2.78 4.91
CA PHE A 219 10.84 -3.84 3.93
C PHE A 219 12.20 -4.42 3.51
N SER A 220 13.21 -3.57 3.33
CA SER A 220 14.57 -4.00 3.02
C SER A 220 15.17 -4.84 4.14
N MET A 221 14.98 -4.45 5.41
CA MET A 221 15.40 -5.26 6.56
C MET A 221 14.72 -6.64 6.58
N VAL A 222 13.40 -6.67 6.36
CA VAL A 222 12.63 -7.93 6.31
C VAL A 222 13.08 -8.81 5.14
N MET A 223 13.29 -8.24 3.96
CA MET A 223 13.68 -9.00 2.77
C MET A 223 15.10 -9.59 2.87
N ILE A 224 16.03 -8.90 3.53
CA ILE A 224 17.37 -9.46 3.82
C ILE A 224 17.24 -10.69 4.72
N GLY A 225 16.49 -10.57 5.83
CA GLY A 225 16.27 -11.69 6.75
C GLY A 225 15.53 -12.85 6.09
N PHE A 226 14.50 -12.55 5.30
CA PHE A 226 13.76 -13.53 4.51
C PHE A 226 14.68 -14.27 3.53
N GLY A 227 15.49 -13.55 2.75
CA GLY A 227 16.41 -14.15 1.80
C GLY A 227 17.44 -15.08 2.46
N MET A 228 18.01 -14.68 3.60
CA MET A 228 18.92 -15.53 4.37
C MET A 228 18.23 -16.79 4.89
N ALA A 229 17.03 -16.65 5.48
CA ALA A 229 16.27 -17.77 5.99
C ALA A 229 15.88 -18.75 4.87
N THR A 230 15.37 -18.25 3.74
CA THR A 230 15.04 -19.08 2.58
C THR A 230 16.27 -19.80 2.02
N GLY A 231 17.42 -19.12 1.91
CA GLY A 231 18.67 -19.74 1.45
C GLY A 231 19.12 -20.89 2.35
N LEU A 232 19.07 -20.70 3.68
CA LEU A 232 19.39 -21.75 4.65
C LEU A 232 18.37 -22.90 4.62
N SER A 233 17.07 -22.59 4.51
CA SER A 233 16.03 -23.60 4.35
C SER A 233 16.20 -24.43 3.08
N ALA A 234 16.67 -23.82 1.99
CA ALA A 234 16.95 -24.53 0.75
C ALA A 234 18.14 -25.49 0.93
N ALA A 235 19.19 -25.07 1.62
CA ALA A 235 20.37 -25.89 1.86
C ALA A 235 20.12 -27.06 2.84
N VAL A 236 19.30 -26.86 3.87
CA VAL A 236 19.11 -27.85 4.94
C VAL A 236 17.91 -28.76 4.70
N VAL A 237 16.78 -28.17 4.31
CA VAL A 237 15.47 -28.88 4.21
C VAL A 237 15.08 -29.12 2.75
N GLY A 238 15.86 -28.62 1.77
CA GLY A 238 15.48 -28.62 0.36
C GLY A 238 14.32 -27.65 0.05
N PHE A 239 13.93 -26.83 1.02
CA PHE A 239 12.82 -25.89 0.91
C PHE A 239 13.30 -24.57 0.28
N GLY A 240 12.98 -24.32 -0.99
CA GLY A 240 13.39 -23.10 -1.70
C GLY A 240 14.05 -23.30 -3.07
N GLY A 241 13.97 -24.50 -3.68
CA GLY A 241 14.46 -24.78 -5.03
C GLY A 241 13.71 -24.10 -6.19
N GLY A 242 13.16 -22.89 -6.00
CA GLY A 242 12.31 -22.18 -6.95
C GLY A 242 13.01 -21.08 -7.76
N LEU A 243 13.99 -21.49 -8.58
CA LEU A 243 14.37 -20.97 -9.93
C LEU A 243 15.54 -21.84 -10.45
N GLY A 244 16.38 -22.35 -9.54
CA GLY A 244 17.45 -23.33 -9.83
C GLY A 244 16.98 -24.78 -9.95
N GLY A 245 15.87 -25.17 -9.31
CA GLY A 245 15.30 -26.52 -9.43
C GLY A 245 14.59 -26.79 -10.77
N MET A 246 14.17 -25.75 -11.50
CA MET A 246 13.64 -25.91 -12.87
C MET A 246 14.74 -26.14 -13.92
N LEU A 247 16.02 -25.91 -13.57
CA LEU A 247 17.17 -26.08 -14.46
C LEU A 247 17.99 -27.33 -14.14
N ASN A 248 17.61 -28.12 -13.13
CA ASN A 248 18.25 -29.38 -12.82
C ASN A 248 17.27 -30.55 -13.02
N PRO A 249 17.27 -31.21 -14.20
CA PRO A 249 16.40 -32.35 -14.47
C PRO A 249 16.80 -33.66 -13.76
N TYR A 250 17.76 -33.63 -12.81
CA TYR A 250 18.30 -34.83 -12.15
C TYR A 250 18.38 -34.75 -10.62
N ALA A 251 17.48 -34.01 -9.98
CA ALA A 251 17.29 -34.07 -8.52
C ALA A 251 15.94 -34.68 -8.16
#